data_AF-A0A8I3X430-F1
#
_entry.id   AF-A0A8I3X430-F1
#
_cell.length_a   1.000
_cell.length_b   1.000
_cell.length_c   1.000
_cell.angle_alpha   90.00
_cell.angle_beta   90.00
_cell.angle_gamma   90.00
#
_symmetry.space_group_name_H-M   'P 1'
#
loop_
_entity.id
_entity.type
_entity.pdbx_description
1 polymer ?
#
loop_
_entity_poly.entity_id
_entity_poly.type
_entity_poly.pdbx_seq_one_letter_code
_entity_poly.pdbx_strand_id
1 'polypeptide(L)' 'MDMRVSAWLLGLLLLWLPDARCDIQMTQSPSFLSAAVGDRVTVTCQASQGISNELSWYQ' A
#
# COMPACT_ATOMS: atom_id res chain seq x y z
N MET A 1 -4.85 37.59 -21.21
CA MET A 1 -4.36 36.29 -21.70
C MET A 1 -4.76 35.25 -20.69
N ASP A 2 -6.01 34.82 -20.76
CA ASP A 2 -6.59 33.80 -19.89
C ASP A 2 -6.04 32.44 -20.30
N MET A 3 -5.13 31.89 -19.50
CA MET A 3 -4.63 30.54 -19.67
C MET A 3 -5.70 29.54 -19.21
N ARG A 4 -6.76 29.38 -20.01
CA ARG A 4 -7.72 28.29 -19.88
C ARG A 4 -7.12 27.04 -20.52
N VAL A 5 -6.19 26.40 -19.80
CA VAL A 5 -5.81 25.03 -20.11
C VAL A 5 -7.08 24.19 -19.99
N SER A 6 -7.57 23.74 -21.15
CA SER A 6 -8.82 22.98 -21.26
C SER A 6 -8.70 21.71 -20.42
N ALA A 7 -9.70 21.41 -19.58
CA ALA A 7 -9.70 20.21 -18.75
C ALA A 7 -9.49 18.90 -19.56
N TRP A 8 -9.86 18.93 -20.85
CA TRP A 8 -9.54 17.90 -21.83
C TRP A 8 -8.05 17.67 -22.06
N LEU A 9 -7.26 18.75 -22.16
CA LEU A 9 -5.80 18.67 -22.30
C LEU A 9 -5.15 18.12 -21.03
N LEU A 10 -5.67 18.43 -19.85
CA LEU A 10 -5.23 17.85 -18.59
C LEU A 10 -5.56 16.36 -18.50
N GLY A 11 -6.78 15.96 -18.90
CA GLY A 11 -7.19 14.56 -18.96
C GLY A 11 -6.35 13.73 -19.93
N LEU A 12 -6.04 14.29 -21.11
CA LEU A 12 -5.06 13.70 -22.02
C LEU A 12 -3.68 13.61 -21.38
N LEU A 13 -3.16 14.67 -20.75
CA LEU A 13 -1.83 14.63 -20.11
C LEU A 13 -1.72 13.56 -19.00
N LEU A 14 -2.78 13.35 -18.21
CA LEU A 14 -2.82 12.34 -17.15
C LEU A 14 -2.88 10.91 -17.70
N LEU A 15 -3.56 10.67 -18.82
CA LEU A 15 -3.61 9.36 -19.49
C LEU A 15 -2.24 8.96 -20.08
N TRP A 16 -1.37 9.95 -20.33
CA TRP A 16 -0.01 9.75 -20.84
C TRP A 16 1.03 9.60 -19.73
N LEU A 17 0.65 9.59 -18.44
CA LEU A 17 1.55 9.23 -17.35
C LEU A 17 1.72 7.71 -17.36
N PRO A 18 2.76 7.19 -18.03
CA PRO A 18 2.99 5.78 -18.12
C PRO A 18 3.71 5.44 -16.84
N ASP A 19 2.95 5.22 -15.75
CA ASP A 19 3.34 4.51 -14.53
C ASP A 19 2.86 5.15 -13.22
N ALA A 20 1.61 4.90 -12.85
CA ALA A 20 1.25 4.86 -11.43
C ALA A 20 1.59 3.44 -10.92
N ARG A 21 2.78 3.25 -10.32
CA ARG A 21 3.11 1.97 -9.66
C ARG A 21 2.21 1.81 -8.43
N CYS A 22 1.23 0.92 -8.50
CA CYS A 22 0.45 0.49 -7.35
C CYS A 22 1.15 -0.70 -6.68
N ASP A 23 2.12 -0.44 -5.80
CA ASP A 23 2.78 -1.50 -5.03
C ASP A 23 1.84 -2.12 -3.98
N ILE A 24 2.10 -3.39 -3.61
CA ILE A 24 1.36 -4.05 -2.54
C ILE A 24 2.07 -3.76 -1.22
N GLN A 25 1.46 -2.89 -0.42
CA GLN A 25 1.98 -2.54 0.88
C GLN A 25 1.54 -3.56 1.93
N MET A 26 2.48 -3.98 2.78
CA MET A 26 2.24 -4.86 3.92
C MET A 26 2.21 -4.04 5.20
N THR A 27 1.11 -4.11 5.95
CA THR A 27 0.96 -3.44 7.25
C THR A 27 0.89 -4.49 8.34
N GLN A 28 1.72 -4.36 9.37
CA GLN A 28 1.75 -5.28 10.50
C GLN A 28 1.30 -4.59 11.79
N SER A 29 0.60 -5.34 12.64
CA SER A 29 0.14 -4.85 13.95
C SER A 29 0.22 -5.97 15.00
N PRO A 30 0.63 -5.66 16.24
CA PRO A 30 1.18 -4.38 16.67
C PRO A 30 2.57 -4.13 16.04
N SER A 31 2.93 -2.87 15.81
CA SER A 31 4.28 -2.50 15.33
C SER A 31 5.36 -2.74 16.40
N PHE A 32 4.95 -2.80 17.67
CA PHE A 32 5.78 -3.16 18.80
C PHE A 32 4.89 -3.72 19.92
N LEU A 33 5.35 -4.76 20.60
CA LEU A 33 4.70 -5.33 21.78
C LEU A 33 5.76 -5.84 22.74
N SER A 34 5.57 -5.57 24.02
CA SER A 34 6.32 -6.23 25.09
C SER A 34 5.42 -7.27 25.73
N ALA A 35 5.92 -8.49 25.89
CA ALA A 35 5.20 -9.60 26.51
C ALA A 35 6.14 -10.37 27.44
N ALA A 36 5.58 -11.07 28.43
CA ALA A 36 6.36 -11.91 29.34
C ALA A 36 6.72 -13.24 28.68
N VAL A 37 7.73 -13.92 29.25
CA VAL A 37 8.08 -15.27 28.80
C VAL A 37 6.92 -16.21 29.10
N GLY A 38 6.44 -16.91 28.07
CA GLY A 38 5.30 -17.81 28.15
C GLY A 38 3.99 -17.19 27.67
N ASP A 39 3.94 -15.87 27.41
CA ASP A 39 2.77 -15.24 26.81
C ASP A 39 2.62 -15.64 25.34
N ARG A 40 1.37 -15.89 24.92
CA ARG A 40 1.02 -16.06 23.51
C ARG A 40 0.71 -14.71 22.90
N VAL A 41 1.53 -14.29 21.94
CA VAL A 41 1.30 -13.06 21.16
C VAL A 41 0.71 -13.40 19.81
N THR A 42 -0.12 -12.49 19.28
CA THR A 42 -0.66 -12.56 17.92
C THR A 42 -0.23 -11.32 17.17
N VAL A 43 0.48 -11.49 16.05
CA VAL A 43 0.81 -10.42 15.10
C VAL A 43 -0.07 -10.59 13.87
N THR A 44 -0.71 -9.51 13.44
CA THR A 44 -1.53 -9.47 12.24
C THR A 44 -0.75 -8.81 11.11
N CYS A 45 -0.91 -9.34 9.90
CA CYS A 45 -0.35 -8.76 8.68
C CYS A 45 -1.50 -8.57 7.67
N GLN A 46 -1.62 -7.36 7.13
CA GLN A 46 -2.62 -6.99 6.14
C GLN A 46 -1.92 -6.48 4.89
N ALA A 47 -2.21 -7.12 3.76
CA ALA A 47 -1.82 -6.64 2.44
C ALA A 47 -2.84 -5.62 1.93
N SER A 48 -2.38 -4.57 1.24
CA SER A 48 -3.26 -3.56 0.64
C SER A 48 -4.12 -4.09 -0.52
N GLN A 49 -3.74 -5.24 -1.09
CA GLN A 49 -4.40 -5.92 -2.21
C GLN A 49 -4.38 -7.45 -1.97
N GLY A 50 -5.15 -8.20 -2.75
CA GLY A 50 -5.19 -9.66 -2.63
C GLY A 50 -3.86 -10.31 -3.06
N ILE A 51 -3.27 -11.10 -2.16
CA ILE A 51 -2.02 -11.85 -2.39
C ILE A 51 -2.21 -13.37 -2.40
N SER A 52 -3.45 -13.83 -2.64
CA SER A 52 -3.83 -15.25 -2.48
C SER A 52 -3.36 -15.76 -1.10
N ASN A 53 -2.47 -16.75 -1.02
CA ASN A 53 -1.91 -17.27 0.22
C ASN A 53 -0.37 -17.12 0.26
N GLU A 54 0.21 -16.27 -0.59
CA GLU A 54 1.65 -16.11 -0.74
C GLU A 54 2.21 -15.14 0.32
N LEU A 55 2.09 -15.52 1.59
CA LEU A 55 2.62 -14.80 2.75
C LEU A 55 3.66 -15.64 3.48
N SER A 56 4.78 -15.04 3.85
CA SER A 56 5.84 -15.67 4.63
C SER A 56 6.25 -14.75 5.79
N TRP A 57 6.47 -15.34 6.97
CA TRP A 57 6.88 -14.63 8.17
C TRP A 57 8.39 -14.67 8.34
N TYR A 58 8.96 -13.56 8.77
CA TYR A 58 10.39 -13.41 9.08
C TYR A 58 10.52 -12.78 10.48
N GLN A 59 11.58 -13.17 11.19
CA GLN A 59 11.90 -12.68 12.54
C GLN A 59 13.06 -11.68 12.49
#